data_AF-A0A8J7JWT0-F1
#
_entry.id   AF-A0A8J7JWT0-F1
#
_cell.length_a   1.000
_cell.length_b   1.000
_cell.length_c   1.000
_cell.angle_alpha   90.00
_cell.angle_beta   90.00
_cell.angle_gamma   90.00
#
_symmetry.space_group_name_H-M   'P 1'
#
loop_
_entity.id
_entity.type
_entity.pdbx_description
1 polymer ?
#
loop_
_entity_poly.entity_id
_entity_poly.type
_entity_poly.pdbx_seq_one_letter_code
_entity_poly.pdbx_strand_id
1 'polypeptide(L)' 'MNYWKTHLQNFVPKPESASKSDYTVHAKWMVALKELSPQNYETLLAEWRDVHQRRSNLWKAMKQLGLG' A
#
# COMPACT_ATOMS: atom_id res chain seq x y z
N MET A 1 5.17 15.05 19.83
CA MET A 1 5.80 14.88 18.50
C MET A 1 5.60 13.45 17.97
N ASN A 2 4.36 12.99 17.75
CA ASN A 2 4.06 11.64 17.22
C ASN A 2 3.08 11.67 16.03
N TYR A 3 2.68 12.87 15.58
CA TYR A 3 1.63 13.04 14.58
C TYR A 3 1.95 12.32 13.25
N TRP A 4 3.22 12.31 12.83
CA TRP A 4 3.59 11.62 11.59
C TRP A 4 3.50 10.09 11.72
N LYS A 5 3.79 9.51 12.89
CA LYS A 5 3.72 8.05 13.13
C LYS A 5 2.30 7.53 13.02
N THR A 6 1.31 8.31 13.47
CA THR A 6 -0.12 7.94 13.40
C THR A 6 -0.72 8.13 12.01
N HIS A 7 -0.02 8.79 11.09
CA HIS A 7 -0.53 9.10 9.74
C HIS A 7 0.38 8.56 8.62
N LEU A 8 1.29 7.62 8.93
CA LEU A 8 2.26 7.06 7.96
C LEU A 8 1.57 6.48 6.70
N GLN A 9 0.41 5.85 6.86
CA GLN A 9 -0.37 5.30 5.73
C GLN A 9 -0.81 6.36 4.72
N ASN A 10 -0.98 7.63 5.14
CA ASN A 10 -1.40 8.72 4.26
C ASN A 10 -0.28 9.17 3.30
N PHE A 11 0.96 8.74 3.53
CA PHE A 11 2.07 8.99 2.62
C PHE A 11 2.17 7.93 1.51
N VAL A 12 1.46 6.81 1.64
CA VAL A 12 1.39 5.81 0.58
C VAL A 12 0.54 6.37 -0.57
N PRO A 13 1.07 6.41 -1.82
CA PRO A 13 0.29 6.83 -2.96
C PRO A 13 -0.97 6.00 -3.11
N LYS A 14 -2.08 6.63 -3.44
CA LYS A 14 -3.36 5.94 -3.64
C LYS A 14 -3.36 5.17 -4.97
N PRO A 15 -3.82 3.90 -5.04
CA PRO A 15 -3.85 3.13 -6.29
C PRO A 15 -4.62 3.79 -7.45
N GLU A 16 -5.53 4.71 -7.17
CA GLU A 16 -6.27 5.48 -8.17
C GLU A 16 -5.38 6.46 -8.96
N SER A 17 -4.24 6.88 -8.41
CA SER A 17 -3.29 7.76 -9.11
C SER A 17 -2.30 7.02 -10.01
N ALA A 18 -2.43 5.68 -10.12
CA ALA A 18 -1.52 4.87 -10.92
C ALA A 18 -1.63 5.16 -12.42
N SER A 19 -0.50 5.51 -13.04
CA SER A 19 -0.40 5.64 -14.50
C SER A 19 -0.27 4.27 -15.14
N LYS A 20 -0.99 4.04 -16.27
CA LYS A 20 -0.93 2.80 -17.06
C LYS A 20 -1.15 1.51 -16.26
N SER A 21 -1.84 1.57 -15.11
CA SER A 21 -2.00 0.45 -14.19
C SER A 21 -0.67 -0.15 -13.69
N ASP A 22 0.39 0.65 -13.62
CA ASP A 22 1.64 0.29 -12.96
C ASP A 22 1.57 0.65 -11.48
N TYR A 23 1.69 -0.36 -10.62
CA TYR A 23 1.60 -0.25 -9.16
C TYR A 23 2.94 -0.54 -8.48
N THR A 24 4.06 -0.54 -9.23
CA THR A 24 5.39 -0.82 -8.69
C THR A 24 5.75 0.15 -7.57
N VAL A 25 5.41 1.43 -7.73
CA VAL A 25 5.66 2.46 -6.70
C VAL A 25 4.80 2.19 -5.46
N HIS A 26 3.51 1.92 -5.64
CA HIS A 26 2.57 1.59 -4.56
C HIS A 26 3.03 0.38 -3.75
N ALA A 27 3.45 -0.69 -4.42
CA ALA A 27 3.96 -1.88 -3.77
C ALA A 27 5.24 -1.59 -2.96
N LYS A 28 6.18 -0.80 -3.49
CA LYS A 28 7.38 -0.37 -2.76
C LYS A 28 7.04 0.45 -1.52
N TRP A 29 6.06 1.34 -1.61
CA TRP A 29 5.59 2.10 -0.45
C TRP A 29 4.91 1.22 0.60
N MET A 30 4.20 0.18 0.19
CA MET A 30 3.64 -0.81 1.13
C MET A 30 4.72 -1.63 1.83
N VAL A 31 5.85 -1.93 1.17
CA VAL A 31 7.04 -2.54 1.84
C VAL A 31 7.56 -1.58 2.92
N ALA A 32 7.82 -0.33 2.56
CA ALA A 32 8.33 0.67 3.50
C ALA A 32 7.37 0.89 4.68
N LEU A 33 6.05 0.93 4.41
CA LEU A 33 5.05 1.05 5.47
C LEU A 33 5.07 -0.17 6.41
N LYS A 34 5.20 -1.39 5.87
CA LYS A 34 5.29 -2.62 6.67
C LYS A 34 6.52 -2.61 7.58
N GLU A 35 7.67 -2.15 7.09
CA GLU A 35 8.91 -2.03 7.85
C GLU A 35 8.81 -0.98 8.97
N LEU A 36 8.20 0.18 8.68
CA LEU A 36 8.11 1.29 9.63
C LEU A 36 6.97 1.13 10.65
N SER A 37 5.85 0.54 10.23
CA SER A 37 4.66 0.39 11.05
C SER A 37 3.78 -0.76 10.52
N PRO A 38 3.98 -2.00 11.03
CA PRO A 38 3.16 -3.15 10.67
C PRO A 38 1.66 -2.92 10.89
N GLN A 39 1.28 -2.18 11.94
CA GLN A 39 -0.12 -1.88 12.24
C GLN A 39 -0.78 -1.02 11.17
N ASN A 40 -0.11 0.04 10.72
CA ASN A 40 -0.63 0.91 9.66
C ASN A 40 -0.64 0.17 8.31
N TYR A 41 0.32 -0.73 8.08
CA TYR A 41 0.32 -1.62 6.92
C TYR A 41 -0.90 -2.53 6.89
N GLU A 42 -1.21 -3.26 7.98
CA GLU A 42 -2.38 -4.15 8.02
C GLU A 42 -3.69 -3.37 7.85
N THR A 43 -3.78 -2.18 8.44
CA THR A 43 -4.94 -1.28 8.30
C THR A 43 -5.14 -0.88 6.84
N LEU A 44 -4.09 -0.39 6.19
CA LEU A 44 -4.16 0.04 4.79
C LEU A 44 -4.36 -1.14 3.83
N LEU A 45 -3.78 -2.31 4.14
CA LEU A 45 -3.97 -3.53 3.35
C LEU A 45 -5.42 -3.99 3.39
N ALA A 46 -6.07 -3.96 4.55
CA ALA A 46 -7.50 -4.28 4.67
C ALA A 46 -8.35 -3.30 3.86
N GLU A 47 -8.10 -1.99 3.96
CA GLU A 47 -8.79 -0.97 3.16
C GLU A 47 -8.61 -1.23 1.65
N TRP A 48 -7.38 -1.51 1.20
CA TRP A 48 -7.12 -1.79 -0.21
C TRP A 48 -7.79 -3.08 -0.69
N ARG A 49 -7.90 -4.11 0.17
CA ARG A 49 -8.61 -5.35 -0.19
C ARG A 49 -10.07 -5.08 -0.50
N ASP A 50 -10.72 -4.19 0.24
CA ASP A 50 -12.13 -3.83 0.01
C ASP A 50 -12.30 -2.90 -1.20
N VAL A 51 -11.54 -1.82 -1.24
CA VAL A 51 -11.69 -0.74 -2.24
C VAL A 51 -11.09 -1.12 -3.60
N HIS A 52 -10.05 -1.95 -3.62
CA HIS A 52 -9.28 -2.28 -4.83
C HIS A 52 -9.28 -3.77 -5.19
N GLN A 53 -10.28 -4.54 -4.72
CA GLN A 53 -10.43 -5.97 -4.98
C GLN A 53 -10.22 -6.37 -6.45
N ARG A 54 -10.67 -5.56 -7.43
CA ARG A 54 -10.60 -5.88 -8.87
C ARG A 54 -9.29 -5.46 -9.56
N ARG A 55 -8.37 -4.76 -8.88
CA ARG A 55 -7.10 -4.30 -9.46
C ARG A 55 -6.06 -5.43 -9.46
N SER A 56 -6.22 -6.42 -10.33
CA SER A 56 -5.32 -7.59 -10.41
C SER A 56 -3.83 -7.22 -10.54
N ASN A 57 -3.51 -6.17 -11.30
CA ASN A 57 -2.13 -5.69 -11.46
C ASN A 57 -1.54 -5.11 -10.16
N LEU A 58 -2.36 -4.51 -9.29
CA LEU A 58 -1.94 -4.05 -7.97
C LEU A 58 -1.51 -5.25 -7.11
N TRP A 59 -2.38 -6.26 -7.03
CA TRP A 59 -2.10 -7.47 -6.24
C TRP A 59 -0.93 -8.27 -6.78
N LYS A 60 -0.75 -8.30 -8.11
CA LYS A 60 0.44 -8.89 -8.73
C LYS A 60 1.72 -8.15 -8.32
N ALA A 61 1.72 -6.82 -8.36
CA ALA A 61 2.88 -6.01 -7.94
C ALA A 61 3.20 -6.19 -6.44
N MET A 62 2.18 -6.22 -5.58
CA MET A 62 2.33 -6.53 -4.15
C MET A 62 2.97 -7.91 -3.93
N LYS A 63 2.43 -8.95 -4.59
CA LYS A 63 2.92 -10.33 -4.48
C LYS A 63 4.37 -10.48 -4.95
N GLN A 64 4.78 -9.75 -5.99
CA GLN A 64 6.17 -9.74 -6.47
C GLN A 64 7.17 -9.25 -5.42
N LEU A 65 6.73 -8.44 -4.46
CA LEU A 65 7.55 -7.95 -3.35
C LEU A 65 7.31 -8.72 -2.04
N GLY A 66 6.64 -9.88 -2.08
CA GLY A 66 6.35 -10.66 -0.88
C GLY A 66 5.29 -10.02 0.03
N LEU A 67 4.48 -9.12 -0.52
CA LEU A 67 3.33 -8.52 0.17
C LEU A 67 2.06 -9.24 -0.25
N GLY A 68 1.11 -9.39 0.66
CA GLY A 68 -0.14 -10.09 0.38
C GLY A 68 -0.79 -10.60 1.63
#